data_AF-A0A960ZY05-F1
#
_entry.id   AF-A0A960ZY05-F1
#
_cell.length_a   1.000
_cell.length_b   1.000
_cell.length_c   1.000
_cell.angle_alpha   90.00
_cell.angle_beta   90.00
_cell.angle_gamma   90.00
#
_symmetry.space_group_name_H-M   'P 1'
#
loop_
_entity.id
_entity.type
_entity.pdbx_description
1 polymer ?
#
loop_
_entity_poly.entity_id
_entity_poly.type
_entity_poly.pdbx_seq_one_letter_code
_entity_poly.pdbx_strand_id
1 'polypeptide(L)'
;ERLDSELEPFYARIRTENPSAYRKDDQTYRPLKDVREIVLKEYFKPLLSALSHQEPKQELDTAGSANNWVGLRLLKQMQSVRRQLVADSTPKALSQLTETSKQGLIVGNALPPAPSLTDQWKPVMDSFRFVRKDEGSKSIDPSLFSLDANTWSEVQVGEKGNLWFVQVTQRSLADEAGVLSEQIDKTRALLSNEVQKIVMEQTLEAIRRGAGFQLDVQEKSSGPI
;
A
#
# COMPACT_ATOMS: atom_id res chain seq x y z
N GLU A 1 32.81 17.35 -22.68
CA GLU A 1 32.90 17.12 -24.14
C GLU A 1 31.54 17.08 -24.82
N ARG A 2 30.72 16.03 -24.70
CA ARG A 2 29.40 15.95 -25.39
C ARG A 2 28.39 17.04 -24.97
N LEU A 3 28.42 17.43 -23.70
CA LEU A 3 27.57 18.53 -23.19
C LEU A 3 28.04 19.89 -23.70
N ASP A 4 29.34 20.07 -23.89
CA ASP A 4 29.90 21.36 -24.32
C ASP A 4 29.60 21.61 -25.81
N SER A 5 29.58 20.56 -26.64
CA SER A 5 29.16 20.65 -28.05
C SER A 5 27.68 21.01 -28.24
N GLU A 6 26.83 20.71 -27.26
CA GLU A 6 25.40 21.07 -27.30
C GLU A 6 25.13 22.46 -26.73
N LEU A 7 25.96 22.94 -25.81
CA LEU A 7 25.84 24.27 -25.20
C LEU A 7 26.42 25.39 -26.05
N GLU A 8 27.44 25.13 -26.86
CA GLU A 8 28.03 26.12 -27.79
C GLU A 8 27.02 26.77 -28.74
N PRO A 9 26.16 26.02 -29.47
CA PRO A 9 25.16 26.63 -30.36
C PRO A 9 24.06 27.37 -29.58
N PHE A 10 23.75 26.92 -28.36
CA PHE A 10 22.76 27.57 -27.49
C PHE A 10 23.28 28.89 -26.92
N TYR A 11 24.54 28.91 -26.49
CA TYR A 11 25.24 30.11 -26.04
C TYR A 11 25.33 31.17 -27.13
N ALA A 12 25.56 30.75 -28.38
CA ALA A 12 25.61 31.66 -29.52
C ALA A 12 24.28 32.39 -29.78
N ARG A 13 23.13 31.78 -29.44
CA ARG A 13 21.78 32.35 -29.57
C ARG A 13 21.40 33.22 -28.37
N ILE A 14 21.70 32.77 -27.15
CA ILE A 14 21.30 33.50 -25.94
C ILE A 14 22.12 34.78 -25.72
N ARG A 15 23.40 34.79 -26.12
CA ARG A 15 24.23 36.01 -26.02
C ARG A 15 23.69 37.18 -26.85
N THR A 16 22.91 36.90 -27.89
CA THR A 16 22.25 37.93 -28.72
C THR A 16 20.91 38.37 -28.14
N GLU A 17 20.22 37.48 -27.44
CA GLU A 17 18.91 37.75 -26.81
C GLU A 17 19.06 38.52 -25.49
N ASN A 18 20.12 38.25 -24.69
CA ASN A 18 20.38 38.91 -23.40
C ASN A 18 21.86 39.38 -23.28
N PRO A 19 22.30 40.40 -24.03
CA PRO A 19 23.71 40.79 -24.10
C PRO A 19 24.30 41.32 -22.77
N SER A 20 23.46 41.78 -21.84
CA SER A 20 23.88 42.34 -20.55
C SER A 20 24.46 41.30 -19.59
N ALA A 21 23.98 40.04 -19.64
CA ALA A 21 24.44 38.98 -18.73
C ALA A 21 25.75 38.30 -19.19
N TYR A 22 26.10 38.43 -20.48
CA TYR A 22 27.18 37.66 -21.11
C TYR A 22 28.33 38.53 -21.62
N ARG A 23 28.26 39.86 -21.46
CA ARG A 23 29.34 40.80 -21.80
C ARG A 23 30.29 41.04 -20.63
N LYS A 24 31.56 41.29 -20.96
CA LYS A 24 32.58 41.85 -20.06
C LYS A 24 32.49 43.37 -20.10
N ASP A 25 33.16 44.02 -19.15
CA ASP A 25 33.20 45.48 -19.05
C ASP A 25 33.83 46.13 -20.31
N ASP A 26 34.67 45.37 -21.02
CA ASP A 26 35.30 45.74 -22.29
C ASP A 26 34.40 45.53 -23.53
N GLN A 27 33.09 45.34 -23.34
CA GLN A 27 32.09 45.04 -24.39
C GLN A 27 32.28 43.73 -25.17
N THR A 28 33.29 42.92 -24.82
CA THR A 28 33.54 41.59 -25.40
C THR A 28 32.70 40.50 -24.72
N TYR A 29 32.32 39.45 -25.45
CA TYR A 29 31.56 38.33 -24.87
C TYR A 29 32.46 37.44 -24.02
N ARG A 30 31.95 37.00 -22.86
CA ARG A 30 32.66 36.06 -21.98
C ARG A 30 32.83 34.70 -22.69
N PRO A 31 33.94 33.97 -22.50
CA PRO A 31 34.07 32.63 -23.06
C PRO A 31 33.11 31.66 -22.37
N LEU A 32 32.63 30.63 -23.08
CA LEU A 32 31.66 29.66 -22.58
C LEU A 32 32.10 29.01 -21.25
N LYS A 33 33.42 28.84 -21.04
CA LYS A 33 33.98 28.30 -19.80
C LYS A 33 33.64 29.13 -18.56
N ASP A 34 33.60 30.46 -18.71
CA ASP A 34 33.37 31.39 -17.58
C ASP A 34 31.89 31.55 -17.26
N VAL A 35 31.00 31.26 -18.23
CA VAL A 35 29.54 31.47 -18.11
C VAL A 35 28.74 30.16 -18.16
N ARG A 36 29.45 29.03 -18.09
CA ARG A 36 28.87 27.69 -18.25
C ARG A 36 27.70 27.43 -17.32
N GLU A 37 27.83 27.79 -16.05
CA GLU A 37 26.79 27.56 -15.04
C GLU A 37 25.51 28.35 -15.31
N ILE A 38 25.64 29.57 -15.82
CA ILE A 38 24.51 30.45 -16.12
C ILE A 38 23.79 29.94 -17.37
N VAL A 39 24.55 29.58 -18.41
CA VAL A 39 24.00 29.01 -19.65
C VAL A 39 23.31 27.67 -19.38
N LEU A 40 23.89 26.83 -18.52
CA LEU A 40 23.28 25.57 -18.07
C LEU A 40 21.94 25.80 -17.36
N LYS A 41 21.89 26.77 -16.43
CA LYS A 41 20.65 27.11 -15.73
C LYS A 41 19.56 27.57 -16.68
N GLU A 42 19.89 28.37 -17.69
CA GLU A 42 18.91 28.79 -18.70
C GLU A 42 18.49 27.66 -19.63
N TYR A 43 19.43 26.79 -20.04
CA TYR A 43 19.16 25.63 -20.88
C TYR A 43 18.20 24.64 -20.20
N PHE A 44 18.40 24.37 -18.91
CA PHE A 44 17.56 23.46 -18.15
C PHE A 44 16.33 24.12 -17.52
N LYS A 45 16.18 25.45 -17.59
CA LYS A 45 15.02 26.18 -17.03
C LYS A 45 13.67 25.64 -17.50
N PRO A 46 13.44 25.33 -18.80
CA PRO A 46 12.18 24.77 -19.26
C PRO A 46 11.91 23.39 -18.64
N LEU A 47 12.96 22.56 -18.55
CA LEU A 47 12.88 21.21 -17.97
C LEU A 47 12.60 21.26 -16.47
N LEU A 48 13.29 22.15 -15.75
CA LEU A 48 13.04 22.39 -14.32
C LEU A 48 11.64 22.96 -14.08
N SER A 49 11.15 23.85 -14.94
CA SER A 49 9.78 24.36 -14.83
C SER A 49 8.73 23.29 -15.07
N ALA A 50 8.95 22.39 -16.04
CA ALA A 50 8.07 21.27 -16.32
C ALA A 50 8.02 20.26 -15.15
N LEU A 51 9.14 20.05 -14.46
CA LEU A 51 9.20 19.25 -13.24
C LEU A 51 8.50 19.94 -12.06
N SER A 52 8.67 21.26 -11.91
CA SER A 52 8.10 22.02 -10.79
C SER A 52 6.58 22.18 -10.85
N HIS A 53 5.98 22.12 -12.04
CA HIS A 53 4.52 22.20 -12.21
C HIS A 53 3.79 20.89 -11.89
N GLN A 54 4.49 19.80 -11.59
CA GLN A 54 3.89 18.48 -11.35
C GLN A 54 3.80 18.06 -9.87
N GLU A 55 4.27 18.87 -8.90
CA GLU A 55 4.16 18.52 -7.48
C GLU A 55 3.70 19.70 -6.62
N PRO A 56 2.68 19.53 -5.76
CA PRO A 56 2.50 20.45 -4.66
C PRO A 56 3.70 20.29 -3.72
N LYS A 57 4.32 21.41 -3.34
CA LYS A 57 5.36 21.46 -2.31
C LYS A 57 4.81 20.93 -0.99
N GLN A 58 5.01 19.64 -0.72
CA GLN A 58 5.16 19.15 0.64
C GLN A 58 6.65 19.22 0.95
N GLU A 59 7.02 20.16 1.83
CA GLU A 59 8.32 20.16 2.47
C GLU A 59 8.46 18.84 3.24
N LEU A 60 9.26 17.92 2.69
CA LEU A 60 9.65 16.68 3.35
C LEU A 60 11.13 16.83 3.71
N ASP A 61 11.38 16.86 5.02
CA ASP A 61 12.70 16.88 5.63
C ASP A 61 13.63 15.89 4.94
N THR A 62 14.71 16.44 4.38
CA THR A 62 15.73 15.72 3.64
C THR A 62 16.70 15.05 4.61
N ALA A 63 16.26 13.96 5.23
CA ALA A 63 17.13 13.01 5.95
C ALA A 63 16.58 11.59 5.88
N GLY A 64 16.12 11.15 4.71
CA GLY A 64 15.62 9.79 4.49
C GLY A 64 16.62 8.95 3.72
N SER A 65 17.21 7.94 4.37
CA SER A 65 17.90 6.81 3.73
C SER A 65 17.20 6.37 2.44
N ALA A 66 17.95 5.95 1.42
CA ALA A 66 17.43 5.45 0.13
C ALA A 66 16.26 4.45 0.28
N ASN A 67 16.20 3.74 1.41
CA ASN A 67 15.13 2.80 1.76
C ASN A 67 13.78 3.46 2.09
N ASN A 68 13.75 4.68 2.66
CA ASN A 68 12.50 5.40 2.94
C ASN A 68 11.82 5.89 1.65
N TRP A 69 12.60 6.13 0.59
CA TRP A 69 12.07 6.55 -0.71
C TRP A 69 11.32 5.42 -1.42
N VAL A 70 11.63 4.16 -1.14
CA VAL A 70 10.95 3.01 -1.77
C VAL A 70 9.48 2.97 -1.37
N GLY A 71 9.18 3.16 -0.08
CA GLY A 71 7.80 3.22 0.41
C GLY A 71 7.01 4.39 -0.18
N LEU A 72 7.63 5.57 -0.27
CA LEU A 72 7.01 6.76 -0.87
C LEU A 72 6.74 6.60 -2.37
N ARG A 73 7.66 5.97 -3.11
CA ARG A 73 7.46 5.66 -4.54
C ARG A 73 6.30 4.69 -4.75
N LEU A 74 6.21 3.65 -3.93
CA LEU A 74 5.12 2.67 -4.00
C LEU A 74 3.76 3.32 -3.69
N LEU A 75 3.71 4.21 -2.68
CA LEU A 75 2.52 5.02 -2.38
C LEU A 75 2.10 5.90 -3.56
N LYS A 76 3.05 6.62 -4.16
CA LYS A 76 2.79 7.49 -5.33
C LYS A 76 2.26 6.66 -6.51
N GLN A 77 2.82 5.48 -6.74
CA GLN A 77 2.37 4.55 -7.77
C GLN A 77 0.94 4.06 -7.51
N MET A 78 0.63 3.62 -6.29
CA MET A 78 -0.72 3.18 -5.92
C MET A 78 -1.75 4.31 -6.06
N GLN A 79 -1.39 5.53 -5.67
CA GLN A 79 -2.25 6.71 -5.89
C GLN A 79 -2.44 7.05 -7.37
N SER A 80 -1.42 6.83 -8.21
CA SER A 80 -1.53 6.99 -9.66
C SER A 80 -2.49 5.96 -10.26
N VAL A 81 -2.34 4.69 -9.90
CA VAL A 81 -3.22 3.62 -10.37
C VAL A 81 -4.66 3.88 -9.96
N ARG A 82 -4.91 4.24 -8.70
CA ARG A 82 -6.24 4.63 -8.22
C ARG A 82 -6.83 5.75 -9.07
N ARG A 83 -6.07 6.84 -9.31
CA ARG A 83 -6.56 7.98 -10.11
C ARG A 83 -6.95 7.56 -11.53
N GLN A 84 -6.18 6.69 -12.15
CA GLN A 84 -6.47 6.18 -13.49
C GLN A 84 -7.72 5.29 -13.49
N LEU A 85 -7.89 4.42 -12.50
CA LEU A 85 -9.08 3.55 -12.38
C LEU A 85 -10.35 4.32 -12.01
N VAL A 86 -10.23 5.40 -11.24
CA VAL A 86 -11.34 6.33 -10.95
C VAL A 86 -11.77 7.07 -12.22
N ALA A 87 -10.81 7.48 -13.06
CA ALA A 87 -11.10 8.18 -14.32
C ALA A 87 -11.64 7.24 -15.41
N ASP A 88 -11.13 6.00 -15.47
CA ASP A 88 -11.51 4.98 -16.43
C ASP A 88 -11.64 3.62 -15.73
N SER A 89 -12.88 3.27 -15.37
CA SER A 89 -13.22 1.97 -14.77
C SER A 89 -13.57 0.90 -15.81
N THR A 90 -13.15 1.05 -17.07
CA THR A 90 -13.40 0.03 -18.09
C THR A 90 -12.63 -1.27 -17.80
N PRO A 91 -13.15 -2.44 -18.22
CA PRO A 91 -12.46 -3.73 -18.06
C PRO A 91 -11.06 -3.75 -18.69
N LYS A 92 -10.86 -2.94 -19.72
CA LYS A 92 -9.57 -2.78 -20.40
C LYS A 92 -8.57 -2.01 -19.53
N ALA A 93 -8.99 -0.92 -18.87
CA ALA A 93 -8.13 -0.19 -17.95
C ALA A 93 -7.76 -1.05 -16.73
N LEU A 94 -8.72 -1.80 -16.19
CA LEU A 94 -8.51 -2.74 -15.09
C LEU A 94 -7.44 -3.80 -15.43
N SER A 95 -7.56 -4.47 -16.58
CA SER A 95 -6.59 -5.50 -16.99
C SER A 95 -5.19 -4.98 -17.34
N GLN A 96 -5.06 -3.70 -17.70
CA GLN A 96 -3.75 -3.09 -17.97
C GLN A 96 -3.03 -2.67 -16.70
N LEU A 97 -3.79 -2.19 -15.71
CA LEU A 97 -3.26 -1.58 -14.48
C LEU A 97 -3.18 -2.54 -13.30
N THR A 98 -3.87 -3.67 -13.37
CA THR A 98 -3.90 -4.68 -12.30
C THR A 98 -3.51 -6.06 -12.84
N GLU A 99 -2.97 -6.90 -11.97
CA GLU A 99 -2.88 -8.34 -12.22
C GLU A 99 -4.06 -9.03 -11.55
N THR A 100 -4.81 -9.86 -12.28
CA THR A 100 -5.82 -10.71 -11.64
C THR A 100 -5.10 -11.75 -10.79
N SER A 101 -5.48 -11.87 -9.51
CA SER A 101 -4.90 -12.88 -8.61
C SER A 101 -4.97 -14.27 -9.24
N LYS A 102 -3.81 -14.83 -9.63
CA LYS A 102 -3.68 -16.23 -10.08
C LYS A 102 -3.54 -17.17 -8.88
N GLN A 103 -4.35 -16.96 -7.85
CA GLN A 103 -4.44 -17.92 -6.74
C GLN A 103 -5.21 -19.15 -7.23
N GLY A 104 -4.45 -20.09 -7.78
CA GLY A 104 -4.94 -21.42 -8.15
C GLY A 104 -4.87 -21.70 -9.64
N LEU A 105 -3.76 -22.30 -10.07
CA LEU A 105 -3.69 -23.36 -11.09
C LEU A 105 -2.21 -23.75 -11.24
N ILE A 106 -1.65 -24.34 -10.19
CA ILE A 106 -0.48 -25.21 -10.35
C ILE A 106 -1.03 -26.49 -10.99
N VAL A 107 -1.13 -26.51 -12.32
CA VAL A 107 -1.40 -27.73 -13.06
C VAL A 107 -0.06 -28.41 -13.32
N GLY A 108 0.35 -29.25 -12.37
CA GLY A 108 1.55 -30.10 -12.47
C GLY A 108 2.79 -29.58 -11.72
N ASN A 109 3.82 -30.41 -11.67
CA ASN A 109 5.09 -30.17 -10.95
C ASN A 109 6.02 -29.12 -11.60
N ALA A 110 5.51 -28.30 -12.54
CA ALA A 110 6.30 -27.27 -13.19
C ALA A 110 6.14 -25.94 -12.46
N LEU A 111 7.25 -25.30 -12.12
CA LEU A 111 7.24 -23.93 -11.62
C LEU A 111 6.58 -23.02 -12.67
N PRO A 112 5.65 -22.14 -12.29
CA PRO A 112 5.03 -21.21 -13.22
C PRO A 112 6.11 -20.32 -13.86
N PRO A 113 5.96 -19.94 -15.13
CA PRO A 113 6.89 -19.03 -15.78
C PRO A 113 6.95 -17.71 -15.02
N ALA A 114 8.17 -17.17 -14.86
CA ALA A 114 8.38 -15.92 -14.15
C ALA A 114 7.55 -14.79 -14.81
N PRO A 115 6.83 -13.97 -14.04
CA PRO A 115 6.09 -12.85 -14.59
C PRO A 115 7.04 -11.85 -15.25
N SER A 116 6.54 -11.14 -16.26
CA SER A 116 7.33 -10.09 -16.91
C SER A 116 7.74 -9.03 -15.88
N LEU A 117 8.90 -8.39 -16.06
CA LEU A 117 9.38 -7.34 -15.15
C LEU A 117 8.37 -6.20 -14.99
N THR A 118 7.56 -5.94 -16.02
CA THR A 118 6.50 -4.93 -16.01
C THR A 118 5.28 -5.34 -15.18
N ASP A 119 5.03 -6.64 -15.02
CA ASP A 119 3.88 -7.14 -14.24
C ASP A 119 4.21 -7.28 -12.75
N GLN A 120 5.48 -7.41 -12.38
CA GLN A 120 5.93 -7.57 -10.98
C GLN A 120 5.48 -6.43 -10.04
N TRP A 121 5.19 -5.26 -10.59
CA TRP A 121 4.80 -4.06 -9.84
C TRP A 121 3.31 -3.73 -9.97
N LYS A 122 2.53 -4.55 -10.69
CA LYS A 122 1.10 -4.32 -10.84
C LYS A 122 0.38 -4.70 -9.54
N PRO A 123 -0.54 -3.86 -9.04
CA PRO A 123 -1.40 -4.25 -7.94
C PRO A 123 -2.25 -5.46 -8.32
N VAL A 124 -2.42 -6.37 -7.37
CA VAL A 124 -3.28 -7.54 -7.53
C VAL A 124 -4.73 -7.13 -7.29
N MET A 125 -5.61 -7.42 -8.25
CA MET A 125 -7.04 -7.23 -8.10
C MET A 125 -7.67 -8.52 -7.57
N ASP A 126 -8.45 -8.38 -6.50
CA ASP A 126 -9.23 -9.46 -5.91
C ASP A 126 -10.61 -8.94 -5.48
N SER A 127 -11.60 -9.83 -5.50
CA SER A 127 -12.96 -9.55 -5.09
C SER A 127 -13.23 -10.18 -3.73
N PHE A 128 -13.50 -9.36 -2.73
CA PHE A 128 -13.81 -9.81 -1.38
C PHE A 128 -15.13 -9.21 -0.89
N ARG A 129 -15.75 -9.89 0.06
CA ARG A 129 -16.95 -9.43 0.76
C ARG A 129 -16.58 -9.09 2.20
N PHE A 130 -16.78 -7.85 2.60
CA PHE A 130 -16.65 -7.44 4.00
C PHE A 130 -18.00 -7.51 4.71
N VAL A 131 -18.01 -8.00 5.94
CA VAL A 131 -19.17 -7.98 6.82
C VAL A 131 -18.87 -7.05 8.00
N ARG A 132 -19.85 -6.29 8.52
CA ARG A 132 -19.64 -5.45 9.73
C ARG A 132 -19.18 -6.26 10.95
N LYS A 133 -19.38 -7.57 10.97
CA LYS A 133 -18.82 -8.46 11.98
C LYS A 133 -17.28 -8.49 11.99
N ASP A 134 -16.68 -8.09 10.87
CA ASP A 134 -15.23 -7.96 10.68
C ASP A 134 -14.71 -6.57 11.08
N GLU A 135 -15.61 -5.65 11.47
CA GLU A 135 -15.34 -4.33 12.04
C GLU A 135 -14.69 -4.54 13.43
N GLY A 136 -13.35 -4.54 13.45
CA GLY A 136 -12.56 -4.91 14.61
C GLY A 136 -11.40 -5.85 14.28
N SER A 137 -11.42 -6.50 13.11
CA SER A 137 -10.18 -6.99 12.53
C SER A 137 -9.33 -5.77 12.17
N LYS A 138 -8.11 -5.69 12.73
CA LYS A 138 -7.15 -4.59 12.49
C LYS A 138 -6.83 -4.35 11.00
N SER A 139 -7.28 -5.25 10.14
CA SER A 139 -7.04 -5.26 8.70
C SER A 139 -8.05 -4.43 7.90
N ILE A 140 -9.22 -4.09 8.43
CA ILE A 140 -10.30 -3.43 7.67
C ILE A 140 -10.62 -2.07 8.29
N ASP A 141 -10.44 -1.01 7.51
CA ASP A 141 -10.81 0.35 7.92
C ASP A 141 -12.36 0.47 8.01
N PRO A 142 -12.93 0.83 9.18
CA PRO A 142 -14.37 1.05 9.35
C PRO A 142 -14.96 2.07 8.37
N SER A 143 -14.15 3.02 7.89
CA SER A 143 -14.58 4.04 6.92
C SER A 143 -15.12 3.42 5.62
N LEU A 144 -14.69 2.21 5.26
CA LEU A 144 -15.16 1.52 4.06
C LEU A 144 -16.66 1.21 4.10
N PHE A 145 -17.22 0.96 5.28
CA PHE A 145 -18.65 0.66 5.42
C PHE A 145 -19.52 1.90 5.23
N SER A 146 -18.94 3.10 5.28
CA SER A 146 -19.61 4.38 5.04
C SER A 146 -19.62 4.79 3.56
N LEU A 147 -18.79 4.17 2.72
CA LEU A 147 -18.71 4.50 1.29
C LEU A 147 -19.96 4.07 0.52
N ASP A 148 -20.34 4.88 -0.47
CA ASP A 148 -21.45 4.58 -1.38
C ASP A 148 -21.06 3.54 -2.43
N ALA A 149 -22.07 2.87 -3.00
CA ALA A 149 -21.87 1.96 -4.12
C ALA A 149 -21.21 2.69 -5.30
N ASN A 150 -20.37 1.98 -6.04
CA ASN A 150 -19.49 2.45 -7.11
C ASN A 150 -18.46 3.51 -6.70
N THR A 151 -18.23 3.72 -5.40
CA THR A 151 -17.22 4.67 -4.92
C THR A 151 -15.90 3.97 -4.61
N TRP A 152 -14.80 4.68 -4.84
CA TRP A 152 -13.44 4.22 -4.56
C TRP A 152 -12.95 4.76 -3.22
N SER A 153 -12.43 3.89 -2.36
CA SER A 153 -11.75 4.30 -1.11
C SER A 153 -10.46 5.05 -1.40
N GLU A 154 -9.92 5.73 -0.38
CA GLU A 154 -8.53 6.19 -0.42
C GLU A 154 -7.55 5.02 -0.36
N VAL A 155 -6.26 5.30 -0.64
CA VAL A 155 -5.19 4.31 -0.50
C VAL A 155 -4.88 4.12 0.97
N GLN A 156 -5.11 2.92 1.46
CA GLN A 156 -4.90 2.51 2.83
C GLN A 156 -3.52 1.87 3.00
N VAL A 157 -2.93 2.09 4.18
CA VAL A 157 -1.65 1.47 4.59
C VAL A 157 -1.95 0.48 5.71
N GLY A 158 -1.85 -0.81 5.42
CA GLY A 158 -2.04 -1.86 6.41
C GLY A 158 -0.88 -1.97 7.40
N GLU A 159 -1.08 -2.69 8.51
CA GLU A 159 -0.10 -2.84 9.60
C GLU A 159 1.26 -3.43 9.15
N LYS A 160 1.28 -4.20 8.05
CA LYS A 160 2.49 -4.80 7.47
C LYS A 160 3.12 -3.98 6.34
N GLY A 161 2.70 -2.72 6.14
CA GLY A 161 3.16 -1.88 5.04
C GLY A 161 2.53 -2.23 3.68
N ASN A 162 1.50 -3.08 3.67
CA ASN A 162 0.73 -3.39 2.47
C ASN A 162 -0.13 -2.19 2.08
N LEU A 163 -0.13 -1.84 0.80
CA LEU A 163 -0.97 -0.79 0.26
C LEU A 163 -2.16 -1.39 -0.48
N TRP A 164 -3.34 -0.84 -0.26
CA TRP A 164 -4.56 -1.31 -0.91
C TRP A 164 -5.59 -0.19 -1.00
N PHE A 165 -6.51 -0.31 -1.95
CA PHE A 165 -7.70 0.54 -2.07
C PHE A 165 -8.81 -0.32 -2.68
N VAL A 166 -10.06 0.07 -2.49
CA VAL A 166 -11.21 -0.76 -2.87
C VAL A 166 -12.22 0.05 -3.66
N GLN A 167 -12.93 -0.63 -4.55
CA GLN A 167 -14.16 -0.12 -5.14
C GLN A 167 -15.33 -0.84 -4.50
N VAL A 168 -16.31 -0.10 -3.98
CA VAL A 168 -17.52 -0.70 -3.46
C VAL A 168 -18.43 -1.07 -4.63
N THR A 169 -18.56 -2.35 -4.96
CA THR A 169 -19.42 -2.79 -6.07
C THR A 169 -20.88 -2.90 -5.65
N GLN A 170 -21.13 -3.45 -4.46
CA GLN A 170 -22.47 -3.69 -3.95
C GLN A 170 -22.52 -3.52 -2.42
N ARG A 171 -23.61 -2.94 -1.92
CA ARG A 171 -23.96 -2.93 -0.50
C ARG A 171 -25.18 -3.82 -0.29
N SER A 172 -25.10 -4.71 0.68
CA SER A 172 -26.21 -5.57 1.11
C SER A 172 -26.38 -5.43 2.61
N LEU A 173 -27.62 -5.26 3.06
CA LEU A 173 -27.95 -5.50 4.46
C LEU A 173 -27.80 -7.00 4.71
N ALA A 174 -27.08 -7.38 5.77
CA ALA A 174 -27.06 -8.77 6.21
C ALA A 174 -28.46 -9.11 6.76
N ASP A 175 -28.94 -10.31 6.49
CA ASP A 175 -30.20 -10.82 7.08
C ASP A 175 -30.11 -10.70 8.61
N GLU A 176 -30.92 -9.79 9.19
CA GLU A 176 -30.90 -9.46 10.61
C GLU A 176 -31.08 -10.71 11.50
N ALA A 177 -31.85 -11.69 11.02
CA ALA A 177 -32.12 -12.93 11.74
C ALA A 177 -30.87 -13.82 11.92
N GLY A 178 -29.97 -13.86 10.93
CA GLY A 178 -28.73 -14.64 11.00
C GLY A 178 -27.64 -13.96 11.82
N VAL A 179 -27.61 -12.62 11.81
CA VAL A 179 -26.63 -11.84 12.59
C VAL A 179 -26.93 -11.93 14.08
N LEU A 180 -28.22 -11.90 14.46
CA LEU A 180 -28.63 -11.94 15.86
C LEU A 180 -28.35 -13.30 16.50
N SER A 181 -28.59 -14.42 15.79
CA SER A 181 -28.31 -15.77 16.29
C SER A 181 -26.81 -16.00 16.49
N GLU A 182 -25.99 -15.58 15.53
CA GLU A 182 -24.54 -15.74 15.60
C GLU A 182 -23.91 -14.85 16.69
N GLN A 183 -24.52 -13.69 16.97
CA GLN A 183 -24.13 -12.84 18.10
C GLN A 183 -24.52 -13.46 19.43
N ILE A 184 -25.72 -14.04 19.55
CA ILE A 184 -26.14 -14.79 20.75
C ILE A 184 -25.17 -15.96 21.01
N ASP A 185 -24.79 -16.71 19.98
CA ASP A 185 -23.87 -17.85 20.13
C ASP A 185 -22.46 -17.42 20.52
N LYS A 186 -21.94 -16.31 19.94
CA LYS A 186 -20.68 -15.70 20.40
C LYS A 186 -20.76 -15.26 21.86
N THR A 187 -21.87 -14.66 22.27
CA THR A 187 -22.07 -14.20 23.65
C THR A 187 -22.13 -15.38 24.61
N ARG A 188 -22.82 -16.47 24.22
CA ARG A 188 -22.84 -17.73 24.98
C ARG A 188 -21.46 -18.37 25.09
N ALA A 189 -20.67 -18.37 24.02
CA ALA A 189 -19.31 -18.89 24.04
C ALA A 189 -18.40 -18.06 24.97
N LEU A 190 -18.51 -16.74 24.95
CA LEU A 190 -17.77 -15.86 25.87
C LEU A 190 -18.17 -16.08 27.32
N LEU A 191 -19.47 -16.16 27.60
CA LEU A 191 -19.98 -16.46 28.95
C LEU A 191 -19.54 -17.84 29.42
N SER A 192 -19.54 -18.85 28.54
CA SER A 192 -19.04 -20.19 28.85
C SER A 192 -17.55 -20.17 29.18
N ASN A 193 -16.75 -19.43 28.41
CA ASN A 193 -15.31 -19.30 28.67
C ASN A 193 -15.03 -18.57 29.99
N GLU A 194 -15.81 -17.53 30.32
CA GLU A 194 -15.68 -16.82 31.59
C GLU A 194 -16.05 -17.72 32.77
N VAL A 195 -17.13 -18.51 32.64
CA VAL A 195 -17.51 -19.52 33.65
C VAL A 195 -16.42 -20.58 33.80
N GLN A 196 -15.85 -21.09 32.70
CA GLN A 196 -14.73 -22.03 32.74
C GLN A 196 -13.51 -21.43 33.44
N LYS A 197 -13.19 -20.16 33.18
CA LYS A 197 -12.08 -19.46 33.82
C LYS A 197 -12.30 -19.31 35.32
N ILE A 198 -13.49 -18.90 35.75
CA ILE A 198 -13.86 -18.78 37.17
C ILE A 198 -13.76 -20.14 37.87
N VAL A 199 -14.28 -21.21 37.25
CA VAL A 199 -14.18 -22.57 37.81
C VAL A 199 -12.72 -23.00 37.89
N MET A 200 -11.91 -22.72 36.87
CA MET A 200 -10.49 -23.07 36.87
C MET A 200 -9.70 -22.28 37.92
N GLU A 201 -10.02 -21.01 38.13
CA GLU A 201 -9.44 -20.20 39.20
C GLU A 201 -9.83 -20.76 40.58
N GLN A 202 -11.08 -21.16 40.77
CA GLN A 202 -11.55 -21.78 42.01
C GLN A 202 -10.91 -23.16 42.26
N THR A 203 -10.72 -23.98 41.22
CA THR A 203 -10.03 -25.28 41.36
C THR A 203 -8.55 -25.08 41.65
N LEU A 204 -7.89 -24.14 40.98
CA LEU A 204 -6.49 -23.80 41.26
C LEU A 204 -6.32 -23.23 42.68
N GLU A 205 -7.29 -22.44 43.15
CA GLU A 205 -7.27 -21.92 44.51
C GLU A 205 -7.53 -23.02 45.55
N ALA A 206 -8.42 -23.98 45.27
CA ALA A 206 -8.64 -25.15 46.09
C ALA A 206 -7.42 -26.09 46.14
N ILE A 207 -6.73 -26.28 45.01
CA ILE A 207 -5.45 -27.00 44.91
C ILE A 207 -4.38 -26.29 45.73
N ARG A 208 -4.27 -24.96 45.60
CA ARG A 208 -3.31 -24.13 46.34
C ARG A 208 -3.55 -24.17 47.85
N ARG A 209 -4.80 -24.35 48.30
CA ARG A 209 -5.17 -24.50 49.71
C ARG A 209 -4.95 -25.92 50.27
N GLY A 210 -4.39 -26.85 49.49
CA GLY A 210 -3.86 -28.12 49.99
C GLY A 210 -4.83 -29.30 49.97
N ALA A 211 -5.92 -29.25 49.20
CA ALA A 211 -6.72 -30.45 48.93
C ALA A 211 -6.01 -31.29 47.85
N GLY A 212 -5.08 -32.16 48.27
CA GLY A 212 -4.40 -33.11 47.40
C GLY A 212 -5.38 -34.13 46.82
N PHE A 213 -5.45 -34.23 45.49
CA PHE A 213 -6.14 -35.31 44.80
C PHE A 213 -5.12 -36.34 44.32
N GLN A 214 -5.32 -37.60 44.72
CA GLN A 214 -4.68 -38.74 44.05
C GLN A 214 -5.41 -38.98 42.72
N LEU A 215 -4.67 -38.93 41.62
CA LEU A 215 -5.09 -39.43 40.31
C LEU A 215 -5.05 -40.95 40.35
N ASP A 216 -6.12 -41.58 40.83
CA ASP A 216 -6.30 -43.02 40.69
C ASP A 216 -6.80 -43.28 39.26
N VAL A 217 -5.86 -43.55 38.35
CA VAL A 217 -6.16 -44.02 37.00
C VAL A 217 -6.67 -45.45 37.15
N GLN A 218 -8.00 -45.64 37.15
CA GLN A 218 -8.57 -46.97 36.99
C GLN A 218 -8.29 -47.48 35.58
N GLU A 219 -7.13 -48.14 35.41
CA GLU A 219 -6.95 -49.10 34.33
C GLU A 219 -7.97 -50.22 34.53
N LYS A 220 -9.01 -50.21 33.69
CA LYS A 220 -9.84 -51.40 33.46
C LYS A 220 -8.93 -52.49 32.91
N SER A 221 -8.42 -53.35 33.78
CA SER A 221 -7.80 -54.61 33.39
C SER A 221 -8.87 -55.49 32.76
N SER A 222 -8.91 -55.56 31.43
CA SER A 222 -9.55 -56.66 30.71
C SER A 222 -8.71 -57.92 30.96
N GLY A 223 -9.07 -58.68 31.99
CA GLY A 223 -8.62 -60.05 32.17
C GLY A 223 -9.40 -61.00 31.24
N PRO A 224 -8.77 -62.09 30.76
CA PRO A 224 -9.35 -62.96 29.74
C PRO A 224 -10.32 -63.96 30.36
N ILE A 225 -11.41 -64.26 29.66
CA ILE A 225 -12.03 -65.58 29.43
C ILE A 225 -12.85 -65.46 28.15
#